data_AF-A0A1I7UI43-F1
#
_entry.id   AF-A0A1I7UI43-F1
#
_cell.length_a   1.000
_cell.length_b   1.000
_cell.length_c   1.000
_cell.angle_alpha   90.00
_cell.angle_beta   90.00
_cell.angle_gamma   90.00
#
_symmetry.space_group_name_H-M   'P 1'
#
loop_
_entity.id
_entity.type
_entity.pdbx_description
1 polymer ?
#
loop_
_entity_poly.entity_id
_entity_poly.type
_entity_poly.pdbx_seq_one_letter_code
_entity_poly.pdbx_strand_id
1 'polypeptide(L)'
;MKLKRLTVVTPHSDYTFANNPQFRVQLTDSDPDDDDELCTVIFAVMQKYRRNLKQDGLDNVPIGFAVYDAGGSRGRLSKQFFAANKSAMRSAAFINLREMTGRFRVPPGNYVIVPSTFEPNEEAEFMLRVYTNGFIESE
;
A
#
# COMPACT_ATOMS: atom_id res chain seq x y z
N MET A 1 -14.50 0.02 12.20
CA MET A 1 -13.06 -0.10 11.88
C MET A 1 -12.58 -1.50 12.24
N LYS A 2 -12.03 -2.28 11.31
CA LYS A 2 -11.34 -3.54 11.63
C LYS A 2 -9.86 -3.25 11.93
N LEU A 3 -9.31 -3.78 13.03
CA LEU A 3 -7.87 -3.84 13.24
C LEU A 3 -7.26 -4.78 12.19
N LYS A 4 -6.32 -4.28 11.39
CA LYS A 4 -5.41 -5.09 10.59
C LYS A 4 -3.99 -4.83 11.12
N ARG A 5 -3.27 -5.88 11.51
CA ARG A 5 -1.85 -5.82 11.87
C ARG A 5 -1.02 -5.86 10.57
N LEU A 6 0.10 -5.15 10.51
CA LEU A 6 1.14 -5.46 9.51
C LEU A 6 1.92 -6.68 9.98
N THR A 7 2.15 -7.61 9.06
CA THR A 7 2.95 -8.81 9.30
C THR A 7 3.67 -9.19 7.99
N VAL A 8 5.01 -9.04 7.96
CA VAL A 8 5.98 -9.90 7.23
C VAL A 8 6.00 -9.87 5.67
N VAL A 9 7.06 -9.52 4.89
CA VAL A 9 8.45 -8.93 5.04
C VAL A 9 8.92 -8.40 3.63
N THR A 10 9.95 -7.53 3.53
CA THR A 10 10.83 -7.10 2.39
C THR A 10 10.33 -7.20 0.92
N PRO A 11 10.61 -6.22 0.05
CA PRO A 11 10.34 -6.29 -1.40
C PRO A 11 11.31 -7.20 -2.21
N HIS A 12 12.11 -8.05 -1.55
CA HIS A 12 13.18 -8.86 -2.18
C HIS A 12 13.12 -10.36 -1.83
N SER A 13 12.09 -10.82 -1.10
CA SER A 13 11.82 -12.25 -0.90
C SER A 13 10.34 -12.57 -1.13
N ASP A 14 10.05 -13.03 -2.35
CA ASP A 14 8.68 -13.27 -2.86
C ASP A 14 7.88 -14.28 -2.02
N TYR A 15 8.58 -15.10 -1.22
CA TYR A 15 7.98 -16.11 -0.35
C TYR A 15 7.13 -15.55 0.79
N THR A 16 7.40 -14.33 1.27
CA THR A 16 6.68 -13.73 2.41
C THR A 16 5.93 -12.46 2.05
N PHE A 17 6.37 -11.68 1.06
CA PHE A 17 5.72 -10.40 0.71
C PHE A 17 4.20 -10.54 0.48
N ALA A 18 3.78 -11.62 -0.18
CA ALA A 18 2.37 -11.93 -0.42
C ALA A 18 1.52 -12.10 0.85
N ASN A 19 2.13 -12.32 2.02
CA ASN A 19 1.47 -12.52 3.29
C ASN A 19 1.00 -11.20 3.93
N ASN A 20 1.55 -10.06 3.53
CA ASN A 20 1.09 -8.75 3.99
C ASN A 20 -0.43 -8.55 3.77
N PRO A 21 -1.07 -7.63 4.52
CA PRO A 21 -2.40 -7.15 4.21
C PRO A 21 -2.49 -6.65 2.76
N GLN A 22 -3.55 -7.05 2.05
CA GLN A 22 -3.86 -6.56 0.71
C GLN A 22 -5.14 -5.73 0.78
N PHE A 23 -5.19 -4.64 0.02
CA PHE A 23 -6.35 -3.76 -0.09
C PHE A 23 -6.62 -3.50 -1.57
N ARG A 24 -7.84 -3.77 -2.01
CA ARG A 24 -8.27 -3.52 -3.37
C ARG A 24 -8.86 -2.12 -3.47
N VAL A 25 -8.51 -1.41 -4.53
CA VAL A 25 -9.19 -0.18 -4.95
C VAL A 25 -9.48 -0.27 -6.44
N GLN A 26 -10.63 0.23 -6.85
CA GLN A 26 -10.93 0.51 -8.24
C GLN A 26 -10.86 2.03 -8.46
N LEU A 27 -10.05 2.45 -9.43
CA LEU A 27 -10.01 3.82 -9.91
C LEU A 27 -10.82 3.89 -11.20
N THR A 28 -11.91 4.64 -11.20
CA THR A 28 -12.92 4.65 -12.29
C THR A 28 -12.75 5.83 -13.23
N ASP A 29 -12.58 7.03 -12.68
CA ASP A 29 -12.67 8.27 -13.43
C ASP A 29 -11.30 8.93 -13.58
N SER A 30 -10.94 9.28 -14.82
CA SER A 30 -9.82 10.18 -15.11
C SER A 30 -10.10 11.58 -14.58
N ASP A 31 -9.04 12.37 -14.39
CA ASP A 31 -9.16 13.78 -14.00
C ASP A 31 -9.86 14.57 -15.14
N PRO A 32 -11.06 15.16 -14.96
CA PRO A 32 -11.78 15.83 -16.04
C PRO A 32 -11.15 17.17 -16.43
N ASP A 33 -10.22 17.68 -15.61
CA ASP A 33 -9.45 18.90 -15.86
C ASP A 33 -8.09 18.63 -16.56
N ASP A 34 -7.84 17.40 -17.04
CA ASP A 34 -6.58 17.00 -17.68
C ASP A 34 -6.78 16.16 -18.95
N ASP A 35 -5.87 16.32 -19.92
CA ASP A 35 -5.94 15.69 -21.25
C ASP A 35 -5.25 14.31 -21.30
N ASP A 36 -4.65 13.83 -20.20
CA ASP A 36 -3.85 12.59 -20.18
C ASP A 36 -4.62 11.29 -19.88
N GLU A 37 -5.95 11.39 -19.66
CA GLU A 37 -6.84 10.28 -19.29
C GLU A 37 -6.43 9.50 -18.01
N LEU A 38 -5.60 10.08 -17.13
CA LEU A 38 -5.13 9.43 -15.91
C LEU A 38 -5.94 9.83 -14.66
N CYS A 39 -6.02 8.92 -13.69
CA CYS A 39 -6.48 9.18 -12.34
C CYS A 39 -5.34 9.76 -11.48
N THR A 40 -5.55 10.92 -10.84
CA THR A 40 -4.70 11.37 -9.72
C THR A 40 -5.06 10.59 -8.46
N VAL A 41 -4.09 9.85 -7.88
CA VAL A 41 -4.28 9.09 -6.63
C VAL A 41 -3.16 9.36 -5.62
N ILE A 42 -3.50 9.40 -4.32
CA ILE A 42 -2.57 9.52 -3.20
C ILE A 42 -2.80 8.36 -2.24
N PHE A 43 -1.75 7.55 -2.04
CA PHE A 43 -1.73 6.50 -1.03
C PHE A 43 -0.91 6.97 0.19
N ALA A 44 -1.47 6.86 1.39
CA ALA A 44 -0.79 7.21 2.63
C ALA A 44 -0.90 6.08 3.66
N VAL A 45 0.24 5.60 4.15
CA VAL A 45 0.36 4.56 5.19
C VAL A 45 0.85 5.21 6.46
N MET A 46 0.02 5.24 7.51
CA MET A 46 0.37 5.81 8.82
C MET A 46 0.46 4.73 9.90
N GLN A 47 1.52 4.75 10.70
CA GLN A 47 1.64 3.93 11.91
C GLN A 47 0.79 4.50 13.06
N LYS A 48 0.13 3.61 13.79
CA LYS A 48 -0.66 3.92 14.99
C LYS A 48 0.14 3.65 16.26
N TYR A 49 -0.29 4.28 17.35
CA TYR A 49 0.12 4.05 18.75
C TYR A 49 1.62 4.13 19.09
N ARG A 50 2.54 4.33 18.14
CA ARG A 50 4.00 4.50 18.36
C ARG A 50 4.36 5.55 19.42
N ARG A 51 3.56 6.61 19.60
CA ARG A 51 3.78 7.59 20.70
C ARG A 51 3.66 6.98 22.10
N ASN A 52 2.81 5.96 22.28
CA ASN A 52 2.64 5.28 23.55
C ASN A 52 3.81 4.29 23.74
N LEU A 53 4.13 3.52 22.70
CA LEU A 53 5.19 2.51 22.69
C LEU A 53 6.61 3.10 22.83
N LYS A 54 6.80 4.42 22.64
CA LYS A 54 8.06 5.11 22.97
C LYS A 54 8.45 4.97 24.45
N GLN A 55 7.50 4.80 25.37
CA GLN A 55 7.82 4.55 26.79
C GLN A 55 8.45 3.17 26.99
N ASP A 56 8.12 2.21 26.12
CA ASP A 56 8.68 0.86 26.05
C ASP A 56 9.94 0.78 25.17
N GLY A 57 10.51 1.93 24.75
CA GLY A 57 11.69 2.00 23.89
C GLY A 57 11.44 1.69 22.41
N LEU A 58 10.18 1.52 21.98
CA LEU A 58 9.83 1.17 20.60
C LEU A 58 9.54 2.43 19.77
N ASP A 59 10.53 2.81 18.95
CA ASP A 59 10.39 3.86 17.94
C ASP A 59 9.49 3.45 16.76
N ASN A 60 9.28 4.39 15.84
CA ASN A 60 8.71 4.07 14.51
C ASN A 60 9.59 2.99 13.82
N VAL A 61 8.97 2.23 12.93
CA VAL A 61 9.67 1.28 12.04
C VAL A 61 9.71 1.80 10.59
N PRO A 62 10.64 1.38 9.72
CA PRO A 62 10.64 1.82 8.33
C PRO A 62 9.44 1.22 7.56
N ILE A 63 8.53 2.07 7.06
CA ILE A 63 7.32 1.65 6.32
C ILE A 63 7.31 2.10 4.86
N GLY A 64 6.63 1.31 4.04
CA GLY A 64 6.40 1.57 2.64
C GLY A 64 5.18 0.82 2.10
N PHE A 65 4.96 0.91 0.80
CA PHE A 65 3.92 0.15 0.10
C PHE A 65 4.33 -0.10 -1.35
N ALA A 66 3.80 -1.17 -1.92
CA ALA A 66 3.78 -1.39 -3.37
C ALA A 66 2.33 -1.56 -3.83
N VAL A 67 2.05 -1.16 -5.07
CA VAL A 67 0.75 -1.25 -5.71
C VAL A 67 0.91 -2.01 -7.01
N TYR A 68 0.04 -3.00 -7.23
CA TYR A 68 0.02 -3.83 -8.42
C TYR A 68 -1.29 -3.61 -9.16
N ASP A 69 -1.23 -3.51 -10.49
CA ASP A 69 -2.41 -3.69 -11.33
C ASP A 69 -2.84 -5.16 -11.22
N ALA A 70 -4.07 -5.39 -10.75
CA ALA A 70 -4.65 -6.71 -10.62
C ALA A 70 -5.45 -7.13 -11.86
N GLY A 71 -5.77 -6.20 -12.77
CA GLY A 71 -6.60 -6.44 -13.95
C GLY A 71 -7.94 -7.11 -13.59
N GLY A 72 -8.21 -8.27 -14.17
CA GLY A 72 -9.38 -9.11 -13.86
C GLY A 72 -9.22 -10.04 -12.64
N SER A 73 -8.07 -10.04 -11.95
CA SER A 73 -7.78 -10.96 -10.84
C SER A 73 -8.66 -10.65 -9.63
N ARG A 74 -9.49 -11.61 -9.21
CA ARG A 74 -10.39 -11.49 -8.05
C ARG A 74 -9.74 -12.01 -6.76
N GLY A 75 -10.17 -11.48 -5.62
CA GLY A 75 -9.70 -11.92 -4.31
C GLY A 75 -8.25 -11.52 -4.01
N ARG A 76 -7.52 -12.39 -3.30
CA ARG A 76 -6.15 -12.16 -2.84
C ARG A 76 -5.12 -12.57 -3.88
N LEU A 77 -4.18 -11.67 -4.19
CA LEU A 77 -3.06 -11.96 -5.09
C LEU A 77 -2.10 -12.99 -4.45
N SER A 78 -1.65 -13.95 -5.25
CA SER A 78 -0.81 -15.08 -4.82
C SER A 78 0.69 -14.76 -4.85
N LYS A 79 1.51 -15.60 -4.23
CA LYS A 79 2.99 -15.50 -4.33
C LYS A 79 3.47 -15.52 -5.78
N GLN A 80 2.90 -16.41 -6.59
CA GLN A 80 3.21 -16.53 -8.01
C GLN A 80 2.84 -15.27 -8.80
N PHE A 81 1.75 -14.59 -8.42
CA PHE A 81 1.40 -13.29 -9.02
C PHE A 81 2.50 -12.25 -8.75
N PHE A 82 2.94 -12.09 -7.51
CA PHE A 82 3.97 -11.09 -7.16
C PHE A 82 5.34 -11.40 -7.77
N ALA A 83 5.71 -12.68 -7.91
CA ALA A 83 6.94 -13.09 -8.58
C ALA A 83 6.90 -12.87 -10.11
N ALA A 84 5.71 -12.93 -10.73
CA ALA A 84 5.53 -12.78 -12.17
C ALA A 84 5.30 -11.32 -12.63
N ASN A 85 4.86 -10.44 -11.73
CA ASN A 85 4.45 -9.06 -12.07
C ASN A 85 5.33 -8.04 -11.35
N LYS A 86 5.61 -6.92 -12.01
CA LYS A 86 6.22 -5.75 -11.36
C LYS A 86 5.13 -4.90 -10.69
N SER A 87 5.50 -4.14 -9.66
CA SER A 87 4.61 -3.12 -9.12
C SER A 87 4.41 -1.99 -10.13
N ALA A 88 3.17 -1.54 -10.28
CA ALA A 88 2.81 -0.38 -11.10
C ALA A 88 3.21 0.93 -10.41
N MET A 89 3.07 0.98 -9.08
CA MET A 89 3.49 2.11 -8.23
C MET A 89 4.12 1.58 -6.94
N ARG A 90 4.98 2.37 -6.30
CA ARG A 90 5.52 2.06 -4.97
C ARG A 90 5.97 3.32 -4.24
N SER A 91 6.05 3.26 -2.91
CA SER A 91 6.72 4.28 -2.10
C SER A 91 8.18 4.44 -2.56
N ALA A 92 8.64 5.69 -2.73
CA ALA A 92 9.99 5.99 -3.23
C ALA A 92 11.11 5.37 -2.38
N ALA A 93 10.91 5.30 -1.07
CA ALA A 93 11.71 4.57 -0.10
C ALA A 93 10.81 3.96 0.98
N PHE A 94 11.37 3.07 1.80
CA PHE A 94 10.81 2.79 3.13
C PHE A 94 11.36 3.84 4.09
N ILE A 95 10.50 4.53 4.82
CA ILE A 95 10.92 5.65 5.68
C ILE A 95 10.53 5.42 7.13
N ASN A 96 11.43 5.80 8.04
CA ASN A 96 11.21 5.71 9.48
C ASN A 96 10.46 6.95 10.03
N LEU A 97 9.36 7.32 9.36
CA LEU A 97 8.44 8.37 9.81
C LEU A 97 7.10 7.74 10.20
N ARG A 98 6.28 8.52 10.92
CA ARG A 98 4.94 8.10 11.32
C ARG A 98 4.04 7.81 10.11
N GLU A 99 4.26 8.47 8.98
CA GLU A 99 3.49 8.30 7.75
C GLU A 99 4.42 8.30 6.53
N MET A 100 4.13 7.40 5.58
CA MET A 100 4.69 7.40 4.23
C MET A 100 3.57 7.63 3.21
N THR A 101 3.77 8.60 2.33
CA THR A 101 2.78 9.04 1.33
C THR A 101 3.40 9.04 -0.07
N GLY A 102 2.66 8.59 -1.08
CA GLY A 102 3.01 8.75 -2.49
C GLY A 102 1.81 9.23 -3.30
N ARG A 103 2.03 10.21 -4.18
CA ARG A 103 1.08 10.70 -5.18
C ARG A 103 1.48 10.15 -6.55
N PHE A 104 0.51 9.65 -7.30
CA PHE A 104 0.71 9.03 -8.62
C PHE A 104 -0.37 9.52 -9.60
N ARG A 105 -0.05 9.49 -10.88
CA ARG A 105 -1.00 9.54 -11.99
C ARG A 105 -0.96 8.17 -12.65
N VAL A 106 -2.10 7.49 -12.79
CA VAL A 106 -2.18 6.14 -13.38
C VAL A 106 -3.50 5.95 -14.14
N PRO A 107 -3.56 5.04 -15.13
CA PRO A 107 -4.81 4.75 -15.83
C PRO A 107 -5.90 4.25 -14.87
N PRO A 108 -7.20 4.46 -15.20
CA PRO A 108 -8.30 3.76 -14.56
C PRO A 108 -8.08 2.25 -14.53
N GLY A 109 -8.45 1.58 -13.44
CA GLY A 109 -8.16 0.16 -13.27
C GLY A 109 -8.35 -0.40 -11.86
N ASN A 110 -8.10 -1.70 -11.73
CA ASN A 110 -8.22 -2.45 -10.49
C ASN A 110 -6.84 -2.63 -9.85
N TYR A 111 -6.58 -1.97 -8.74
CA TYR A 111 -5.28 -1.98 -8.08
C TYR A 111 -5.32 -2.68 -6.73
N VAL A 112 -4.22 -3.33 -6.35
CA VAL A 112 -4.02 -3.89 -5.01
C VAL A 112 -2.82 -3.23 -4.34
N ILE A 113 -3.09 -2.52 -3.24
CA ILE A 113 -2.08 -1.92 -2.36
C ILE A 113 -1.64 -2.95 -1.33
N VAL A 114 -0.33 -3.10 -1.18
CA VAL A 114 0.33 -3.95 -0.20
C VAL A 114 1.25 -3.09 0.67
N PRO A 115 0.76 -2.54 1.79
CA PRO A 115 1.60 -1.87 2.78
C PRO A 115 2.46 -2.89 3.53
N SER A 116 3.70 -2.51 3.86
CA SER A 116 4.68 -3.38 4.51
C SER A 116 5.71 -2.59 5.34
N THR A 117 6.42 -3.28 6.23
CA THR A 117 7.66 -2.81 6.85
C THR A 117 8.86 -3.19 5.99
N PHE A 118 10.00 -2.54 6.20
CA PHE A 118 11.25 -2.89 5.52
C PHE A 118 11.83 -4.20 6.07
N GLU A 119 12.07 -4.27 7.38
CA GLU A 119 12.77 -5.38 8.01
C GLU A 119 11.86 -6.59 8.33
N PRO A 120 12.46 -7.79 8.48
CA PRO A 120 11.74 -8.98 8.92
C PRO A 120 11.13 -8.85 10.32
N ASN A 121 9.93 -9.39 10.47
CA ASN A 121 9.25 -9.60 11.76
C ASN A 121 8.92 -8.35 12.58
N GLU A 122 9.01 -7.15 11.98
CA GLU A 122 8.48 -5.93 12.59
C GLU A 122 6.95 -5.91 12.51
N GLU A 123 6.26 -5.86 13.66
CA GLU A 123 4.83 -5.60 13.71
C GLU A 123 4.55 -4.10 13.90
N ALA A 124 3.53 -3.60 13.20
CA ALA A 124 2.98 -2.27 13.39
C ALA A 124 1.47 -2.27 13.13
N GLU A 125 0.71 -1.60 14.01
CA GLU A 125 -0.63 -1.17 13.67
C GLU A 125 -0.58 0.03 12.73
N PHE A 126 -1.51 0.07 11.76
CA PHE A 126 -1.50 1.10 10.73
C PHE A 126 -2.89 1.59 10.33
N MET A 127 -2.90 2.65 9.54
CA MET A 127 -4.01 3.15 8.75
C MET A 127 -3.51 3.30 7.31
N LEU A 128 -4.22 2.69 6.36
CA LEU A 128 -4.11 3.05 4.95
C LEU A 128 -5.19 4.11 4.67
N ARG A 129 -4.80 5.19 4.00
CA ARG A 129 -5.70 6.21 3.45
C ARG A 129 -5.46 6.29 1.95
N VAL A 130 -6.53 6.42 1.19
CA VAL A 130 -6.50 6.60 -0.26
C VAL A 130 -7.33 7.82 -0.58
N TYR A 131 -6.75 8.73 -1.37
CA TYR A 131 -7.42 9.91 -1.89
C TYR A 131 -7.32 9.88 -3.41
N THR A 132 -8.39 10.23 -4.11
CA THR A 132 -8.46 10.32 -5.58
C THR A 132 -9.38 11.48 -5.94
N ASN A 133 -9.26 11.99 -7.16
CA ASN A 133 -10.14 13.04 -7.69
C ASN A 133 -11.48 12.47 -8.22
N GLY A 134 -11.51 11.20 -8.62
CA GLY A 134 -12.71 10.47 -9.07
C GLY A 134 -13.42 9.68 -7.97
N PHE A 135 -14.38 8.84 -8.35
CA PHE A 135 -14.95 7.84 -7.44
C PHE A 135 -13.91 6.76 -7.09
N ILE A 136 -14.10 6.12 -5.93
CA ILE A 136 -13.30 4.97 -5.51
C ILE A 136 -14.21 3.90 -4.91
N GLU A 137 -14.10 2.69 -5.42
CA GLU A 137 -14.71 1.50 -4.81
C GLU A 137 -13.63 0.69 -4.09
N SER A 138 -13.97 0.14 -2.91
CA SER A 138 -13.06 -0.63 -2.07
C SER A 138 -13.76 -1.81 -1.39
N GLU A 139 -13.19 -3.00 -1.53
CA GLU A 139 -13.64 -4.27 -0.90
C GLU A 139 -12.81 -4.65 0.36
#